data_AF-A0A3D6DJE2-F1
#
_entry.id   AF-A0A3D6DJE2-F1
#
_cell.length_a   1.000
_cell.length_b   1.000
_cell.length_c   1.000
_cell.angle_alpha   90.00
_cell.angle_beta   90.00
_cell.angle_gamma   90.00
#
_symmetry.space_group_name_H-M   'P 1'
#
loop_
_entity.id
_entity.type
_entity.pdbx_description
1 polymer ?
#
loop_
_entity_poly.entity_id
_entity_poly.type
_entity_poly.pdbx_seq_one_letter_code
_entity_poly.pdbx_strand_id
1 'polypeptide(L)'
;MILEMKVPSPGESITEVEIAQWLVVDGDYVEKDQAIAEVDSDKATLELPAEVSGTVTLKAEEGDAVEVGQVVCLIDTEGTPEAGSKPAVADTKTAATATEVTPVAAADDNYAAGSASPAAKKIIAEKGLDIETLMGTGRNGRITKEDAVNAVPSMGTAPVGSKRGEERKKLSMLRRKVAERLVAVKNETAMLTTFNEADMAPIFALRKKYKEKFAEKHGVNLGFMSFFTKA
;
A
#
# COMPACT_ATOMS: atom_id res chain seq x y z
N MET A 1 -4.62 -5.03 -34.21
CA MET A 1 -6.00 -4.57 -34.43
C MET A 1 -6.53 -4.04 -33.10
N ILE A 2 -6.98 -2.78 -33.08
CA ILE A 2 -7.38 -2.09 -31.85
C ILE A 2 -8.75 -2.59 -31.37
N LEU A 3 -8.82 -3.05 -30.12
CA LEU A 3 -10.05 -3.37 -29.40
C LEU A 3 -10.37 -2.26 -28.39
N GLU A 4 -11.63 -1.84 -28.30
CA GLU A 4 -12.10 -0.86 -27.32
C GLU A 4 -12.55 -1.54 -26.02
N MET A 5 -11.70 -1.54 -25.00
CA MET A 5 -12.04 -2.13 -23.70
C MET A 5 -12.96 -1.19 -22.92
N LYS A 6 -14.14 -1.68 -22.56
CA LYS A 6 -15.19 -0.92 -21.87
C LYS A 6 -15.30 -1.34 -20.41
N VAL A 7 -15.75 -0.45 -19.53
CA VAL A 7 -16.09 -0.83 -18.15
C VAL A 7 -17.21 -1.90 -18.18
N PRO A 8 -16.97 -3.15 -17.74
CA PRO A 8 -18.03 -4.14 -17.63
C PRO A 8 -18.99 -3.72 -16.51
N SER A 9 -20.30 -3.96 -16.67
CA SER A 9 -21.27 -3.58 -15.64
C SER A 9 -21.04 -4.38 -14.35
N PRO A 10 -20.71 -3.73 -13.20
CA PRO A 10 -20.51 -4.44 -11.94
C PRO A 10 -21.83 -4.81 -11.23
N GLY A 11 -22.98 -4.57 -11.89
CA GLY A 11 -24.30 -4.97 -11.42
C GLY A 11 -25.42 -4.06 -11.96
N GLU A 12 -26.65 -4.58 -12.00
CA GLU A 12 -27.87 -3.96 -12.58
C GLU A 12 -28.32 -2.62 -11.96
N SER A 13 -27.52 -2.00 -11.09
CA SER A 13 -27.87 -0.76 -10.39
C SER A 13 -26.64 0.12 -10.10
N ILE A 14 -25.62 0.04 -10.94
CA ILE A 14 -24.40 0.88 -10.88
C ILE A 14 -24.18 1.46 -12.28
N THR A 15 -24.17 2.78 -12.38
CA THR A 15 -24.02 3.53 -13.65
C THR A 15 -22.64 4.17 -13.82
N GLU A 16 -21.95 4.42 -12.70
CA GLU A 16 -20.66 5.11 -12.57
C GLU A 16 -19.67 4.20 -11.81
N VAL A 17 -18.40 4.21 -12.19
CA VAL A 17 -17.31 3.51 -11.48
C VAL A 17 -16.04 4.37 -11.53
N GLU A 18 -15.29 4.48 -10.44
CA GLU A 18 -14.07 5.30 -10.35
C GLU A 18 -12.83 4.40 -10.46
N ILE A 19 -11.84 4.74 -11.29
CA ILE A 19 -10.62 3.94 -11.41
C ILE A 19 -9.81 4.08 -10.12
N ALA A 20 -9.62 3.00 -9.36
CA ALA A 20 -8.93 3.05 -8.08
C ALA A 20 -7.41 3.10 -8.25
N GLN A 21 -6.89 2.23 -9.13
CA GLN A 21 -5.46 2.14 -9.47
C GLN A 21 -5.30 1.42 -10.81
N TRP A 22 -4.31 1.81 -11.63
CA TRP A 22 -3.83 1.01 -12.75
C TRP A 22 -2.76 0.01 -12.28
N LEU A 23 -2.92 -1.26 -12.66
CA LEU A 23 -1.95 -2.34 -12.38
C LEU A 23 -0.93 -2.52 -13.52
N VAL A 24 -1.12 -1.77 -14.60
CA VAL A 24 -0.43 -1.87 -15.90
C VAL A 24 -0.12 -0.45 -16.39
N VAL A 25 1.02 -0.26 -17.05
CA VAL A 25 1.48 1.05 -17.55
C VAL A 25 1.08 1.25 -19.02
N ASP A 26 0.90 2.50 -19.45
CA ASP A 26 0.78 2.86 -20.87
C ASP A 26 1.90 2.23 -21.73
N GLY A 27 1.51 1.47 -22.75
CA GLY A 27 2.41 0.77 -23.66
C GLY A 27 2.92 -0.60 -23.17
N ASP A 28 2.48 -1.06 -22.00
CA ASP A 28 2.82 -2.40 -21.49
C ASP A 28 1.98 -3.51 -22.17
N TYR A 29 2.51 -4.73 -22.20
CA TYR A 29 1.89 -5.89 -22.86
C TYR A 29 1.17 -6.76 -21.82
N VAL A 30 -0.13 -6.95 -22.02
CA VAL A 30 -1.00 -7.69 -21.10
C VAL A 30 -1.44 -9.01 -21.73
N GLU A 31 -1.49 -10.07 -20.94
CA GLU A 31 -2.09 -11.34 -21.33
C GLU A 31 -3.60 -11.36 -21.10
N LYS A 32 -4.35 -12.07 -21.94
CA LYS A 32 -5.79 -12.27 -21.73
C LYS A 32 -6.08 -12.80 -20.32
N ASP A 33 -7.15 -12.29 -19.72
CA ASP A 33 -7.67 -12.61 -18.38
C ASP A 33 -6.75 -12.11 -17.21
N GLN A 34 -5.67 -11.36 -17.51
CA GLN A 34 -4.85 -10.62 -16.52
C GLN A 34 -5.56 -9.32 -16.07
N ALA A 35 -5.50 -8.99 -14.78
CA ALA A 35 -6.05 -7.73 -14.25
C ALA A 35 -5.24 -6.51 -14.73
N ILE A 36 -5.93 -5.52 -15.33
CA ILE A 36 -5.35 -4.26 -15.81
C ILE A 36 -5.55 -3.12 -14.80
N ALA A 37 -6.71 -3.12 -14.12
CA ALA A 37 -7.10 -2.06 -13.18
C ALA A 37 -7.86 -2.60 -11.98
N GLU A 38 -7.79 -1.88 -10.86
CA GLU A 38 -8.79 -1.92 -9.80
C GLU A 38 -9.80 -0.78 -10.00
N VAL A 39 -11.09 -1.06 -9.86
CA VAL A 39 -12.18 -0.09 -10.10
C VAL A 39 -13.13 -0.06 -8.89
N ASP A 40 -13.32 1.12 -8.30
CA ASP A 40 -14.07 1.37 -7.07
C ASP A 40 -15.53 1.76 -7.39
N SER A 41 -16.49 0.93 -6.97
CA SER A 41 -17.93 1.21 -7.08
C SER A 41 -18.53 1.66 -5.74
N ASP A 42 -19.83 2.01 -5.73
CA ASP A 42 -20.63 2.30 -4.51
C ASP A 42 -20.56 1.18 -3.45
N LYS A 43 -20.34 -0.08 -3.87
CA LYS A 43 -20.58 -1.28 -3.07
C LYS A 43 -19.38 -2.22 -2.96
N ALA A 44 -18.45 -2.20 -3.90
CA ALA A 44 -17.26 -3.04 -3.94
C ALA A 44 -16.17 -2.47 -4.86
N THR A 45 -14.91 -2.72 -4.52
CA THR A 45 -13.78 -2.67 -5.46
C THR A 45 -13.78 -3.96 -6.28
N LEU A 46 -13.56 -3.88 -7.60
CA LEU A 46 -13.42 -5.04 -8.48
C LEU A 46 -12.20 -4.88 -9.39
N GLU A 47 -11.54 -6.00 -9.70
CA GLU A 47 -10.51 -6.08 -10.73
C GLU A 47 -11.15 -6.09 -12.13
N LEU A 48 -10.54 -5.39 -13.09
CA LEU A 48 -10.94 -5.38 -14.50
C LEU A 48 -9.92 -6.21 -15.33
N PRO A 49 -10.29 -7.43 -15.76
CA PRO A 49 -9.41 -8.31 -16.53
C PRO A 49 -9.40 -7.98 -18.03
N ALA A 50 -8.27 -8.27 -18.68
CA ALA A 50 -8.07 -8.07 -20.11
C ALA A 50 -8.92 -9.03 -20.97
N GLU A 51 -9.79 -8.52 -21.83
CA GLU A 51 -10.59 -9.37 -22.74
C GLU A 51 -9.75 -10.11 -23.79
N VAL A 52 -8.59 -9.54 -24.18
CA VAL A 52 -7.67 -10.06 -25.20
C VAL A 52 -6.23 -9.65 -24.83
N SER A 53 -5.24 -10.48 -25.19
CA SER A 53 -3.82 -10.10 -25.05
C SER A 53 -3.43 -9.00 -26.04
N GLY A 54 -2.59 -8.05 -25.63
CA GLY A 54 -2.09 -6.98 -26.48
C GLY A 54 -1.45 -5.83 -25.71
N THR A 55 -0.99 -4.81 -26.43
CA THR A 55 -0.44 -3.59 -25.82
C THR A 55 -1.55 -2.65 -25.38
N VAL A 56 -1.50 -2.19 -24.13
CA VAL A 56 -2.51 -1.32 -23.53
C VAL A 56 -2.18 0.15 -23.78
N THR A 57 -3.18 0.94 -24.14
CA THR A 57 -3.14 2.42 -24.10
C THR A 57 -4.31 2.92 -23.27
N LEU A 58 -4.00 3.63 -22.19
CA LEU A 58 -4.97 4.18 -21.25
C LEU A 58 -5.60 5.44 -21.85
N LYS A 59 -6.89 5.66 -21.56
CA LYS A 59 -7.64 6.88 -21.94
C LYS A 59 -8.24 7.63 -20.75
N ALA A 60 -8.07 7.12 -19.54
CA ALA A 60 -8.58 7.69 -18.31
C ALA A 60 -7.50 7.61 -17.21
N GLU A 61 -7.38 8.66 -16.41
CA GLU A 61 -6.37 8.77 -15.35
C GLU A 61 -6.79 8.02 -14.07
N GLU A 62 -5.84 7.76 -13.17
CA GLU A 62 -6.14 7.18 -11.86
C GLU A 62 -7.06 8.12 -11.07
N GLY A 63 -8.14 7.58 -10.53
CA GLY A 63 -9.17 8.35 -9.85
C GLY A 63 -10.10 9.11 -10.79
N ASP A 64 -10.15 8.86 -12.09
CA ASP A 64 -11.21 9.40 -12.95
C ASP A 64 -12.52 8.61 -12.83
N ALA A 65 -13.65 9.27 -13.10
CA ALA A 65 -15.00 8.70 -12.96
C ALA A 65 -15.58 8.35 -14.34
N VAL A 66 -15.85 7.06 -14.55
CA VAL A 66 -16.12 6.48 -15.87
C VAL A 66 -17.52 5.84 -15.88
N GLU A 67 -18.30 6.10 -16.93
CA GLU A 67 -19.62 5.49 -17.09
C GLU A 67 -19.53 4.01 -17.51
N VAL A 68 -20.47 3.19 -17.05
CA VAL A 68 -20.55 1.77 -17.45
C VAL A 68 -20.78 1.66 -18.97
N GLY A 69 -19.84 1.03 -19.68
CA GLY A 69 -19.83 0.96 -21.15
C GLY A 69 -18.96 2.02 -21.86
N GLN A 70 -18.39 2.99 -21.14
CA GLN A 70 -17.38 3.91 -21.67
C GLN A 70 -16.04 3.18 -21.89
N VAL A 71 -15.30 3.59 -22.94
CA VAL A 71 -14.02 2.99 -23.33
C VAL A 71 -12.89 3.54 -22.45
N VAL A 72 -12.23 2.67 -21.69
CA VAL A 72 -11.20 3.03 -20.70
C VAL A 72 -9.79 2.84 -21.25
N CYS A 73 -9.60 1.77 -22.02
CA CYS A 73 -8.35 1.47 -22.72
C CYS A 73 -8.61 1.12 -24.18
N LEU A 74 -7.59 1.31 -24.99
CA LEU A 74 -7.40 0.58 -26.23
C LEU A 74 -6.45 -0.57 -25.96
N ILE A 75 -6.76 -1.77 -26.47
CA ILE A 75 -5.81 -2.90 -26.50
C ILE A 75 -5.48 -3.16 -27.96
N ASP A 76 -4.22 -3.00 -28.37
CA ASP A 76 -3.82 -3.35 -29.73
C ASP A 76 -3.28 -4.79 -29.81
N THR A 77 -4.05 -5.62 -30.52
CA THR A 77 -3.77 -7.05 -30.73
C THR A 77 -2.70 -7.32 -31.80
N GLU A 78 -2.12 -6.29 -32.43
CA GLU A 78 -0.97 -6.43 -33.34
C GLU A 78 0.39 -6.32 -32.63
N GLY A 79 0.42 -6.07 -31.32
CA GLY A 79 1.64 -6.13 -30.51
C GLY A 79 2.23 -7.54 -30.45
N THR A 80 3.31 -7.81 -31.18
CA THR A 80 4.16 -9.00 -30.94
C THR A 80 4.88 -8.86 -29.60
N PRO A 81 4.99 -9.93 -28.79
CA PRO A 81 5.66 -9.87 -27.50
C PRO A 81 7.18 -9.66 -27.69
N GLU A 82 7.69 -8.48 -27.33
CA GLU A 82 9.13 -8.31 -27.13
C GLU A 82 9.57 -9.11 -25.90
N ALA A 83 10.58 -9.97 -26.10
CA ALA A 83 10.93 -10.99 -25.14
C ALA A 83 11.73 -10.46 -23.94
N GLY A 84 11.01 -9.95 -22.94
CA GLY A 84 11.43 -10.02 -21.54
C GLY A 84 11.86 -8.71 -20.89
N SER A 85 10.94 -8.14 -20.12
CA SER A 85 11.26 -7.69 -18.78
C SER A 85 10.19 -8.19 -17.81
N LYS A 86 10.60 -8.73 -16.66
CA LYS A 86 9.69 -9.18 -15.59
C LYS A 86 9.79 -8.16 -14.45
N PRO A 87 8.77 -7.30 -14.24
CA PRO A 87 8.79 -6.37 -13.12
C PRO A 87 8.81 -7.14 -11.78
N ALA A 88 9.90 -7.02 -11.04
CA ALA A 88 9.98 -7.54 -9.68
C ALA A 88 9.39 -6.50 -8.72
N VAL A 89 8.41 -6.92 -7.92
CA VAL A 89 7.75 -6.07 -6.91
C VAL A 89 8.80 -5.51 -5.94
N ALA A 90 8.85 -4.18 -5.82
CA ALA A 90 9.79 -3.46 -4.96
C ALA A 90 9.04 -2.54 -3.99
N ASP A 91 8.64 -3.11 -2.85
CA ASP A 91 7.85 -2.48 -1.79
C ASP A 91 8.66 -1.37 -1.07
N THR A 92 8.41 -0.09 -1.40
CA THR A 92 9.14 1.06 -0.85
C THR A 92 8.45 1.67 0.37
N LYS A 93 8.70 1.08 1.55
CA LYS A 93 8.16 1.58 2.82
C LYS A 93 9.08 2.59 3.53
N THR A 94 8.99 3.85 3.10
CA THR A 94 9.79 4.98 3.63
C THR A 94 9.30 5.49 4.99
N ALA A 95 10.23 5.66 5.95
CA ALA A 95 10.28 6.63 7.07
C ALA A 95 11.29 6.09 8.13
N ALA A 96 12.58 6.44 8.10
CA ALA A 96 13.17 7.69 8.62
C ALA A 96 13.17 7.75 10.18
N THR A 97 13.93 8.61 10.91
CA THR A 97 14.16 10.05 10.70
C THR A 97 15.33 10.55 11.69
N ALA A 98 15.38 11.67 12.48
CA ALA A 98 16.45 11.99 13.52
C ALA A 98 16.91 13.48 13.86
N THR A 99 16.31 14.23 14.84
CA THR A 99 16.54 15.69 15.21
C THR A 99 17.76 16.06 16.10
N GLU A 100 18.33 17.28 15.86
CA GLU A 100 18.85 18.36 16.76
C GLU A 100 19.86 18.03 17.93
N VAL A 101 20.84 18.87 18.30
CA VAL A 101 20.97 20.36 18.27
C VAL A 101 22.41 20.83 17.90
N THR A 102 22.53 22.08 17.41
CA THR A 102 23.76 22.86 17.15
C THR A 102 24.25 23.63 18.43
N PRO A 103 25.37 24.42 18.49
CA PRO A 103 26.14 24.99 17.37
C PRO A 103 27.69 25.20 17.52
N VAL A 104 28.28 25.72 16.42
CA VAL A 104 29.60 26.39 16.26
C VAL A 104 30.90 25.59 16.47
N ALA A 105 31.61 25.31 15.36
CA ALA A 105 32.92 25.94 15.06
C ALA A 105 33.38 25.68 13.61
N ALA A 106 33.90 26.73 12.95
CA ALA A 106 34.75 26.77 11.74
C ALA A 106 34.49 25.80 10.55
N ALA A 107 34.23 26.37 9.37
CA ALA A 107 34.23 25.65 8.09
C ALA A 107 35.65 25.48 7.51
N ASP A 108 35.86 24.42 6.75
CA ASP A 108 37.05 24.23 5.90
C ASP A 108 36.71 23.20 4.80
N ASP A 109 36.27 23.66 3.62
CA ASP A 109 35.75 22.82 2.53
C ASP A 109 36.81 21.88 1.94
N ASN A 110 36.92 20.68 2.53
CA ASN A 110 37.87 19.64 2.16
C ASN A 110 37.13 18.40 1.64
N TYR A 111 37.61 17.85 0.52
CA TYR A 111 37.15 16.62 -0.16
C TYR A 111 37.07 15.35 0.73
N ALA A 112 37.50 15.42 2.00
CA ALA A 112 37.39 14.36 2.98
C ALA A 112 36.09 14.41 3.82
N ALA A 113 35.40 15.55 3.89
CA ALA A 113 34.18 15.72 4.67
C ALA A 113 33.03 14.88 4.09
N GLY A 114 32.31 14.15 4.94
CA GLY A 114 31.27 13.19 4.52
C GLY A 114 31.80 11.95 3.76
N SER A 115 33.08 11.93 3.41
CA SER A 115 33.69 10.81 2.70
C SER A 115 33.99 9.66 3.66
N ALA A 116 33.30 8.54 3.48
CA ALA A 116 33.51 7.35 4.32
C ALA A 116 34.80 6.58 3.97
N SER A 117 35.55 6.20 4.99
CA SER A 117 36.71 5.30 4.84
C SER A 117 36.31 3.92 4.28
N PRO A 118 37.18 3.17 3.58
CA PRO A 118 36.80 1.89 2.97
C PRO A 118 36.22 0.86 3.96
N ALA A 119 36.75 0.82 5.18
CA ALA A 119 36.22 -0.02 6.25
C ALA A 119 34.85 0.46 6.75
N ALA A 120 34.62 1.78 6.83
CA ALA A 120 33.32 2.35 7.15
C ALA A 120 32.29 2.04 6.05
N LYS A 121 32.61 2.26 4.78
CA LYS A 121 31.71 2.00 3.63
C LYS A 121 31.14 0.58 3.66
N LYS A 122 31.96 -0.43 3.97
CA LYS A 122 31.52 -1.83 4.08
C LYS A 122 30.49 -2.02 5.22
N ILE A 123 30.77 -1.48 6.41
CA ILE A 123 29.89 -1.59 7.59
C ILE A 123 28.60 -0.79 7.42
N ILE A 124 28.67 0.38 6.76
CA ILE A 124 27.52 1.23 6.43
C ILE A 124 26.57 0.48 5.47
N ALA A 125 27.12 -0.15 4.42
CA ALA A 125 26.35 -0.99 3.51
C ALA A 125 25.78 -2.24 4.18
N GLU A 126 26.55 -2.93 5.03
CA GLU A 126 26.09 -4.08 5.82
C GLU A 126 24.98 -3.74 6.82
N LYS A 127 24.86 -2.48 7.23
CA LYS A 127 23.79 -1.97 8.10
C LYS A 127 22.62 -1.31 7.36
N GLY A 128 22.72 -1.09 6.05
CA GLY A 128 21.71 -0.35 5.28
C GLY A 128 21.54 1.11 5.73
N LEU A 129 22.65 1.81 6.02
CA LEU A 129 22.65 3.22 6.45
C LEU A 129 23.10 4.16 5.32
N ASP A 130 22.51 5.34 5.24
CA ASP A 130 22.89 6.35 4.25
C ASP A 130 24.09 7.18 4.71
N ILE A 131 25.13 7.27 3.86
CA ILE A 131 26.39 7.98 4.16
C ILE A 131 26.14 9.45 4.57
N GLU A 132 25.17 10.10 3.94
CA GLU A 132 24.81 11.51 4.19
C GLU A 132 24.21 11.74 5.58
N THR A 133 23.67 10.70 6.23
CA THR A 133 23.11 10.79 7.60
C THR A 133 24.14 10.61 8.70
N LEU A 134 25.40 10.30 8.35
CA LEU A 134 26.43 9.88 9.30
C LEU A 134 27.49 10.96 9.50
N MET A 135 27.52 11.53 10.70
CA MET A 135 28.53 12.51 11.10
C MET A 135 29.88 11.82 11.34
N GLY A 136 30.87 12.08 10.48
CA GLY A 136 32.20 11.47 10.57
C GLY A 136 33.12 12.21 11.54
N THR A 137 33.57 11.54 12.61
CA THR A 137 34.47 12.13 13.63
C THR A 137 35.95 12.12 13.23
N GLY A 138 36.29 11.46 12.12
CA GLY A 138 37.66 11.32 11.64
C GLY A 138 38.24 12.60 11.04
N ARG A 139 39.58 12.62 10.92
CA ARG A 139 40.37 13.74 10.37
C ARG A 139 39.74 14.32 9.09
N ASN A 140 39.43 15.62 9.14
CA ASN A 140 38.75 16.40 8.11
C ASN A 140 37.32 15.91 7.78
N GLY A 141 36.52 15.53 8.79
CA GLY A 141 35.10 15.16 8.64
C GLY A 141 34.85 13.79 8.02
N ARG A 142 35.84 12.88 8.10
CA ARG A 142 35.85 11.56 7.46
C ARG A 142 35.13 10.53 8.33
N ILE A 143 34.19 9.78 7.76
CA ILE A 143 33.47 8.73 8.51
C ILE A 143 34.41 7.54 8.75
N THR A 144 34.66 7.26 10.03
CA THR A 144 35.56 6.22 10.52
C THR A 144 34.85 4.87 10.67
N LYS A 145 35.63 3.82 10.94
CA LYS A 145 35.08 2.50 11.28
C LYS A 145 34.23 2.56 12.57
N GLU A 146 34.63 3.38 13.53
CA GLU A 146 33.96 3.49 14.83
C GLU A 146 32.64 4.24 14.71
N ASP A 147 32.58 5.32 13.93
CA ASP A 147 31.32 6.01 13.58
C ASP A 147 30.33 5.02 12.95
N ALA A 148 30.78 4.23 11.97
CA ALA A 148 29.96 3.23 11.29
C ALA A 148 29.51 2.07 12.21
N VAL A 149 30.31 1.68 13.20
CA VAL A 149 29.94 0.65 14.19
C VAL A 149 28.96 1.20 15.23
N ASN A 150 29.12 2.46 15.66
CA ASN A 150 28.27 3.10 16.66
C ASN A 150 26.95 3.65 16.09
N ALA A 151 26.87 3.88 14.78
CA ALA A 151 25.64 4.29 14.11
C ALA A 151 24.52 3.25 14.26
N VAL A 152 23.39 3.66 14.83
CA VAL A 152 22.17 2.86 15.00
C VAL A 152 21.12 3.36 14.00
N PRO A 153 20.38 2.50 13.29
CA PRO A 153 19.27 2.95 12.44
C PRO A 153 18.22 3.69 13.26
N SER A 154 17.88 4.90 12.82
CA SER A 154 17.09 5.86 13.59
C SER A 154 15.59 5.58 13.52
N MET A 155 15.09 4.80 14.48
CA MET A 155 13.68 4.43 14.61
C MET A 155 12.80 5.59 15.15
N GLY A 156 12.50 6.60 14.34
CA GLY A 156 11.24 7.37 14.45
C GLY A 156 11.22 8.79 15.07
N THR A 157 12.30 9.35 15.63
CA THR A 157 12.43 10.81 15.90
C THR A 157 12.81 11.55 14.58
N ALA A 158 12.81 12.90 14.40
CA ALA A 158 12.78 13.58 13.06
C ALA A 158 13.82 14.66 12.71
N PRO A 159 14.61 14.58 11.60
CA PRO A 159 15.80 15.39 11.42
C PRO A 159 15.48 16.86 11.20
N VAL A 160 16.40 17.69 11.64
CA VAL A 160 16.25 19.14 11.64
C VAL A 160 15.95 19.60 10.22
N GLY A 161 14.79 20.22 10.02
CA GLY A 161 14.36 20.69 8.70
C GLY A 161 13.59 19.68 7.84
N SER A 162 13.39 18.41 8.26
CA SER A 162 12.40 17.56 7.58
C SER A 162 11.00 18.10 7.84
N LYS A 163 10.45 18.85 6.90
CA LYS A 163 9.01 19.09 6.83
C LYS A 163 8.36 17.72 6.65
N ARG A 164 7.57 17.27 7.64
CA ARG A 164 6.73 16.07 7.51
C ARG A 164 5.85 16.28 6.29
N GLY A 165 6.02 15.45 5.25
CA GLY A 165 5.30 15.59 4.00
C GLY A 165 3.79 15.49 4.22
N GLU A 166 3.05 16.46 3.68
CA GLU A 166 1.59 16.40 3.57
C GLU A 166 1.25 15.95 2.15
N GLU A 167 0.86 14.69 2.01
CA GLU A 167 0.37 14.15 0.73
C GLU A 167 -1.16 14.23 0.70
N ARG A 168 -1.72 14.90 -0.31
CA ARG A 168 -3.18 15.03 -0.48
C ARG A 168 -3.67 14.09 -1.57
N LYS A 169 -4.29 12.97 -1.19
CA LYS A 169 -4.97 12.05 -2.11
C LYS A 169 -6.46 12.35 -2.18
N LYS A 170 -7.07 12.13 -3.35
CA LYS A 170 -8.53 12.18 -3.57
C LYS A 170 -9.22 11.13 -2.68
N LEU A 171 -10.44 11.39 -2.20
CA LEU A 171 -11.26 10.38 -1.52
C LEU A 171 -12.01 9.55 -2.55
N SER A 172 -11.77 8.23 -2.59
CA SER A 172 -12.49 7.34 -3.51
C SER A 172 -14.01 7.34 -3.26
N MET A 173 -14.79 7.05 -4.30
CA MET A 173 -16.26 7.06 -4.26
C MET A 173 -16.82 6.15 -3.17
N LEU A 174 -16.26 4.96 -2.97
CA LEU A 174 -16.65 4.04 -1.89
C LEU A 174 -16.43 4.69 -0.51
N ARG A 175 -15.23 5.24 -0.27
CA ARG A 175 -14.90 5.91 1.00
C ARG A 175 -15.78 7.14 1.25
N ARG A 176 -16.12 7.88 0.19
CA ARG A 176 -16.98 9.08 0.23
C ARG A 176 -18.40 8.72 0.66
N LYS A 177 -19.02 7.73 0.00
CA LYS A 177 -20.39 7.26 0.30
C LYS A 177 -20.50 6.55 1.65
N VAL A 178 -19.45 5.84 2.09
CA VAL A 178 -19.36 5.29 3.46
C VAL A 178 -19.29 6.41 4.51
N ALA A 179 -18.44 7.43 4.30
CA ALA A 179 -18.35 8.56 5.22
C ALA A 179 -19.66 9.35 5.32
N GLU A 180 -20.33 9.60 4.19
CA GLU A 180 -21.64 10.24 4.13
C GLU A 180 -22.69 9.48 4.95
N ARG A 181 -22.85 8.17 4.72
CA ARG A 181 -23.77 7.30 5.48
C ARG A 181 -23.45 7.30 6.99
N LEU A 182 -22.17 7.23 7.37
CA LEU A 182 -21.75 7.27 8.78
C LEU A 182 -22.06 8.62 9.46
N VAL A 183 -21.89 9.74 8.75
CA VAL A 183 -22.24 11.08 9.26
C VAL A 183 -23.75 11.26 9.36
N ALA A 184 -24.53 10.80 8.38
CA ALA A 184 -25.99 10.84 8.43
C ALA A 184 -26.52 10.07 9.65
N VAL A 185 -26.14 8.80 9.81
CA VAL A 185 -26.61 7.97 10.94
C VAL A 185 -26.19 8.58 12.30
N LYS A 186 -25.00 9.18 12.40
CA LYS A 186 -24.55 9.89 13.62
C LYS A 186 -25.41 11.12 13.95
N ASN A 187 -25.89 11.84 12.94
CA ASN A 187 -26.67 13.08 13.13
C ASN A 187 -28.16 12.78 13.34
N GLU A 188 -28.68 11.73 12.71
CA GLU A 188 -30.11 11.34 12.75
C GLU A 188 -30.46 10.44 13.93
N THR A 189 -29.51 9.63 14.44
CA THR A 189 -29.80 8.63 15.49
C THR A 189 -29.17 8.97 16.84
N ALA A 190 -29.98 8.91 17.90
CA ALA A 190 -29.52 9.02 19.27
C ALA A 190 -28.87 7.71 19.74
N MET A 191 -27.61 7.49 19.36
CA MET A 191 -26.86 6.29 19.75
C MET A 191 -26.64 6.23 21.27
N LEU A 192 -26.95 5.08 21.86
CA LEU A 192 -26.66 4.75 23.27
C LEU A 192 -25.87 3.44 23.34
N THR A 193 -24.73 3.46 24.01
CA THR A 193 -23.86 2.28 24.15
C THR A 193 -24.04 1.64 25.53
N THR A 194 -24.54 0.41 25.55
CA THR A 194 -24.59 -0.42 26.76
C THR A 194 -23.41 -1.41 26.78
N PHE A 195 -22.79 -1.57 27.94
CA PHE A 195 -21.71 -2.54 28.14
C PHE A 195 -22.20 -3.64 29.07
N ASN A 196 -22.08 -4.89 28.63
CA ASN A 196 -22.45 -6.09 29.38
C ASN A 196 -21.24 -7.04 29.43
N GLU A 197 -20.98 -7.64 30.59
CA GLU A 197 -19.99 -8.70 30.74
C GLU A 197 -20.66 -10.08 30.61
N ALA A 198 -19.94 -11.06 30.04
CA ALA A 198 -20.46 -12.41 29.83
C ALA A 198 -19.37 -13.46 30.07
N ASP A 199 -19.69 -14.51 30.85
CA ASP A 199 -18.78 -15.64 31.06
C ASP A 199 -18.69 -16.52 29.80
N MET A 200 -17.49 -16.58 29.23
CA MET A 200 -17.18 -17.38 28.05
C MET A 200 -16.77 -18.83 28.38
N ALA A 201 -16.51 -19.18 29.65
CA ALA A 201 -16.00 -20.50 30.03
C ALA A 201 -16.87 -21.68 29.53
N PRO A 202 -18.22 -21.63 29.55
CA PRO A 202 -19.06 -22.68 28.98
C PRO A 202 -18.87 -22.84 27.46
N ILE A 203 -18.69 -21.74 26.74
CA ILE A 203 -18.46 -21.73 25.29
C ILE A 203 -17.07 -22.29 24.96
N PHE A 204 -16.05 -21.95 25.75
CA PHE A 204 -14.71 -22.56 25.63
C PHE A 204 -14.75 -24.09 25.87
N ALA A 205 -15.50 -24.56 26.86
CA ALA A 205 -15.65 -25.99 27.14
C ALA A 205 -16.38 -26.73 26.00
N LEU A 206 -17.50 -26.18 25.50
CA LEU A 206 -18.23 -26.72 24.35
C LEU A 206 -17.36 -26.74 23.09
N ARG A 207 -16.64 -25.64 22.80
CA ARG A 207 -15.73 -25.54 21.66
C ARG A 207 -14.63 -26.60 21.77
N LYS A 208 -13.98 -26.75 22.93
CA LYS A 208 -12.95 -27.79 23.14
C LYS A 208 -13.48 -29.20 22.92
N LYS A 209 -14.73 -29.49 23.29
CA LYS A 209 -15.36 -30.81 23.11
C LYS A 209 -15.72 -31.15 21.65
N TYR A 210 -16.01 -30.15 20.82
CA TYR A 210 -16.58 -30.36 19.48
C TYR A 210 -15.77 -29.79 18.31
N LYS A 211 -14.72 -28.99 18.52
CA LYS A 211 -13.92 -28.35 17.45
C LYS A 211 -13.43 -29.35 16.39
N GLU A 212 -12.83 -30.45 16.84
CA GLU A 212 -12.24 -31.47 15.96
C GLU A 212 -13.32 -32.16 15.12
N LYS A 213 -14.36 -32.71 15.77
CA LYS A 213 -15.51 -33.35 15.10
C LYS A 213 -16.27 -32.43 14.15
N PHE A 214 -16.28 -31.13 14.43
CA PHE A 214 -16.87 -30.12 13.55
C PHE A 214 -16.00 -29.87 12.31
N ALA A 215 -14.68 -29.74 12.49
CA ALA A 215 -13.73 -29.59 11.38
C ALA A 215 -13.68 -30.85 10.49
N GLU A 216 -13.68 -32.05 11.07
CA GLU A 216 -13.78 -33.33 10.35
C GLU A 216 -15.04 -33.42 9.48
N LYS A 217 -16.18 -32.96 9.99
CA LYS A 217 -17.47 -33.06 9.31
C LYS A 217 -17.72 -31.96 8.26
N HIS A 218 -17.19 -30.75 8.48
CA HIS A 218 -17.53 -29.57 7.70
C HIS A 218 -16.34 -28.89 6.99
N GLY A 219 -15.11 -29.39 7.17
CA GLY A 219 -13.89 -28.81 6.57
C GLY A 219 -13.46 -27.46 7.16
N VAL A 220 -14.25 -26.87 8.06
CA VAL A 220 -14.04 -25.53 8.62
C VAL A 220 -13.89 -25.54 10.14
N ASN A 221 -13.02 -24.67 10.66
CA ASN A 221 -12.77 -24.56 12.10
C ASN A 221 -13.97 -23.93 12.82
N LEU A 222 -14.40 -24.52 13.94
CA LEU A 222 -15.41 -23.93 14.82
C LEU A 222 -14.87 -22.64 15.46
N GLY A 223 -15.34 -21.48 15.00
CA GLY A 223 -14.99 -20.15 15.52
C GLY A 223 -15.94 -19.67 16.62
N PHE A 224 -15.55 -18.66 17.41
CA PHE A 224 -16.44 -18.12 18.45
C PHE A 224 -17.65 -17.37 17.88
N MET A 225 -17.50 -16.72 16.72
CA MET A 225 -18.60 -16.02 16.05
C MET A 225 -19.82 -16.92 15.78
N SER A 226 -19.65 -18.21 15.51
CA SER A 226 -20.80 -19.11 15.28
C SER A 226 -21.68 -19.32 16.51
N PHE A 227 -21.20 -19.02 17.72
CA PHE A 227 -22.01 -18.99 18.93
C PHE A 227 -22.74 -17.64 19.06
N PHE A 228 -22.05 -16.52 18.80
CA PHE A 228 -22.63 -15.17 18.85
C PHE A 228 -23.68 -14.92 17.77
N THR A 229 -23.49 -15.40 16.53
CA THR A 229 -24.45 -15.26 15.43
C THR A 229 -25.68 -16.19 15.58
N LYS A 230 -25.69 -17.07 16.58
CA LYS A 230 -26.82 -17.96 16.90
C LYS A 230 -27.60 -17.50 18.15
N ALA A 231 -27.00 -16.65 18.99
CA ALA A 231 -27.58 -16.15 20.23
C ALA A 231 -28.59 -15.01 19.97
#